data_AF-A0A2K5F7U9-F1
#
_entry.id   AF-A0A2K5F7U9-F1
#
_cell.length_a   1.000
_cell.length_b   1.000
_cell.length_c   1.000
_cell.angle_alpha   90.00
_cell.angle_beta   90.00
_cell.angle_gamma   90.00
#
_symmetry.space_group_name_H-M   'P 1'
#
loop_
_entity.id
_entity.type
_entity.pdbx_description
1 polymer ?
#
loop_
_entity_poly.entity_id
_entity_poly.type
_entity_poly.pdbx_seq_one_letter_code
_entity_poly.pdbx_strand_id
1 'polypeptide(L)'
;MRRHRDTEVEEQTQELRTITRLQEQCWALQIQGVKESMNQNKATLALLHSKIRRGAQDWALAKKYDQRTISKACGKNVPLRLAHCHSTMEVAQEKLRKYVFDRVNAHNLLIHLVRRRGEKLESMQLELASLQSQTAASKEELRLRQIIRQLENNIEKTMIKITTGQNIHLLYLDLLDYLKKVLAGYPTKLDELQNLVVTYCSELSDMKIMSQDAMMITDEVKRQVQRSPVALHRAQEPALRKETSTAEMEYQTLVTATVESVKSAVRCSHVSDIAGRFLAQRNTEENLELQLEDGEERRLRLKALVKQLELEEAKLKFRQSPSSMRCWELGVYPLLTSLCVPRRGWGLHSPTPELLSA
;
A
#
# COMPACT_ATOMS: atom_id res chain seq x y z
N MET A 1 96.12 37.04 -133.56
CA MET A 1 95.34 35.82 -133.21
C MET A 1 95.90 34.97 -132.05
N ARG A 2 97.18 35.09 -131.63
CA ARG A 2 97.70 34.40 -130.40
C ARG A 2 97.65 35.27 -129.13
N ARG A 3 98.12 36.53 -129.20
CA ARG A 3 98.13 37.46 -128.06
C ARG A 3 96.76 37.75 -127.42
N HIS A 4 95.65 37.62 -128.16
CA HIS A 4 94.30 37.86 -127.60
C HIS A 4 93.77 36.67 -126.78
N ARG A 5 94.20 35.44 -127.09
CA ARG A 5 93.80 34.24 -126.32
C ARG A 5 94.54 34.14 -124.98
N ASP A 6 95.82 34.52 -124.97
CA ASP A 6 96.59 34.53 -123.73
C ASP A 6 96.09 35.62 -122.76
N THR A 7 95.70 36.80 -123.27
CA THR A 7 95.09 37.85 -122.45
C THR A 7 93.70 37.47 -121.93
N GLU A 8 92.90 36.78 -122.73
CA GLU A 8 91.57 36.28 -122.33
C GLU A 8 91.66 35.16 -121.27
N VAL A 9 92.67 34.28 -121.36
CA VAL A 9 92.94 33.25 -120.34
C VAL A 9 93.49 33.87 -119.05
N GLU A 10 94.32 34.91 -119.13
CA GLU A 10 94.82 35.65 -117.96
C GLU A 10 93.67 36.40 -117.24
N GLU A 11 92.76 37.01 -118.01
CA GLU A 11 91.54 37.65 -117.50
C GLU A 11 90.62 36.63 -116.83
N GLN A 12 90.33 35.48 -117.46
CA GLN A 12 89.55 34.40 -116.86
C GLN A 12 90.21 33.83 -115.59
N THR A 13 91.53 33.73 -115.57
CA THR A 13 92.26 33.27 -114.38
C THR A 13 92.15 34.30 -113.24
N GLN A 14 92.18 35.59 -113.56
CA GLN A 14 92.01 36.65 -112.59
C GLN A 14 90.56 36.73 -112.08
N GLU A 15 89.56 36.51 -112.94
CA GLU A 15 88.16 36.38 -112.57
C GLU A 15 87.91 35.17 -111.67
N LEU A 16 88.47 34.01 -111.99
CA LEU A 16 88.35 32.83 -111.13
C LEU A 16 89.00 33.08 -109.76
N ARG A 17 90.17 33.74 -109.71
CA ARG A 17 90.81 34.13 -108.44
C ARG A 17 89.95 35.10 -107.62
N THR A 18 89.30 36.08 -108.24
CA THR A 18 88.42 37.00 -107.52
C THR A 18 87.15 36.31 -107.04
N ILE A 19 86.56 35.43 -107.85
CA ILE A 19 85.40 34.61 -107.46
C ILE A 19 85.75 33.69 -106.28
N THR A 20 86.88 32.97 -106.34
CA THR A 20 87.33 32.11 -105.22
C THR A 20 87.57 32.93 -103.96
N ARG A 21 88.24 34.09 -104.06
CA ARG A 21 88.45 35.00 -102.92
C ARG A 21 87.13 35.47 -102.33
N LEU A 22 86.15 35.84 -103.16
CA LEU A 22 84.84 36.27 -102.70
C LEU A 22 84.06 35.12 -102.05
N GLN A 23 84.13 33.91 -102.61
CA GLN A 23 83.53 32.71 -102.01
C GLN A 23 84.14 32.38 -100.65
N GLU A 24 85.46 32.44 -100.51
CA GLU A 24 86.17 32.26 -99.23
C GLU A 24 85.77 33.34 -98.22
N GLN A 25 85.66 34.60 -98.64
CA GLN A 25 85.21 35.71 -97.79
C GLN A 25 83.74 35.52 -97.35
N CYS A 26 82.84 35.16 -98.26
CA CYS A 26 81.45 34.86 -97.95
C CYS A 26 81.33 33.69 -96.98
N TRP A 27 82.10 32.62 -97.19
CA TRP A 27 82.12 31.45 -96.31
C TRP A 27 82.66 31.79 -94.91
N ALA A 28 83.71 32.61 -94.82
CA ALA A 28 84.24 33.09 -93.54
C ALA A 28 83.22 33.95 -92.77
N LEU A 29 82.53 34.87 -93.45
CA LEU A 29 81.47 35.68 -92.84
C LEU A 29 80.28 34.83 -92.39
N GLN A 30 79.87 33.83 -93.17
CA GLN A 30 78.80 32.91 -92.81
C GLN A 30 79.15 32.09 -91.56
N ILE A 31 80.37 31.55 -91.49
CA ILE A 31 80.86 30.83 -90.30
C ILE A 31 80.91 31.76 -89.08
N GLN A 32 81.38 32.99 -89.26
CA GLN A 32 81.42 33.98 -88.18
C GLN A 32 80.00 34.28 -87.66
N GLY A 33 79.03 34.52 -88.54
CA GLY A 33 77.64 34.76 -88.15
C GLY A 33 76.99 33.57 -87.43
N VAL A 34 77.24 32.34 -87.90
CA VAL A 34 76.78 31.11 -87.21
C VAL A 34 77.46 30.97 -85.84
N LYS A 35 78.76 31.28 -85.72
CA LYS A 35 79.51 31.20 -84.46
C LYS A 35 79.01 32.25 -83.44
N GLU A 36 78.73 33.46 -83.88
CA GLU A 36 78.15 34.52 -83.05
C GLU A 36 76.75 34.15 -82.57
N SER A 37 75.88 33.65 -83.46
CA SER A 37 74.55 33.14 -83.10
C SER A 37 74.64 31.97 -82.11
N MET A 38 75.57 31.02 -82.32
CA MET A 38 75.82 29.93 -81.38
C MET A 38 76.28 30.46 -80.01
N ASN A 39 77.15 31.46 -79.98
CA ASN A 39 77.60 32.07 -78.72
C ASN A 39 76.46 32.81 -77.99
N GLN A 40 75.61 33.53 -78.73
CA GLN A 40 74.40 34.17 -78.19
C GLN A 40 73.43 33.13 -77.63
N ASN A 41 73.22 32.02 -78.34
CA ASN A 41 72.36 30.92 -77.88
C ASN A 41 72.92 30.25 -76.62
N LYS A 42 74.25 30.02 -76.56
CA LYS A 42 74.92 29.50 -75.35
C LYS A 42 74.72 30.44 -74.16
N ALA A 43 74.85 31.75 -74.34
CA ALA A 43 74.62 32.73 -73.29
C ALA A 43 73.16 32.73 -72.82
N THR A 44 72.19 32.68 -73.75
CA THR A 44 70.76 32.59 -73.44
C THR A 44 70.42 31.32 -72.68
N LEU A 45 70.94 30.16 -73.09
CA LEU A 45 70.75 28.89 -72.40
C LEU A 45 71.33 28.92 -70.98
N ALA A 46 72.52 29.49 -70.80
CA ALA A 46 73.12 29.66 -69.48
C ALA A 46 72.24 30.52 -68.56
N LEU A 47 71.67 31.60 -69.09
CA LEU A 47 70.73 32.46 -68.35
C LEU A 47 69.44 31.70 -67.99
N LEU A 48 68.83 30.97 -68.92
CA LEU A 48 67.62 30.18 -68.65
C LEU A 48 67.87 29.09 -67.62
N HIS A 49 68.97 28.35 -67.72
CA HIS A 49 69.38 27.37 -66.71
C HIS A 49 69.62 28.03 -65.34
N SER A 50 70.17 29.25 -65.29
CA SER A 50 70.30 30.00 -64.03
C SER A 50 68.93 30.36 -63.43
N LYS A 51 67.95 30.77 -64.26
CA LYS A 51 66.59 31.12 -63.82
C LYS A 51 65.84 29.89 -63.31
N ILE A 52 65.92 28.76 -64.01
CA ILE A 52 65.30 27.50 -63.59
C ILE A 52 65.89 27.04 -62.25
N ARG A 53 67.22 27.09 -62.10
CA ARG A 53 67.87 26.74 -60.83
C ARG A 53 67.44 27.64 -59.67
N ARG A 54 67.36 28.96 -59.88
CA ARG A 54 66.84 29.90 -58.87
C ARG A 54 65.38 29.59 -58.54
N GLY A 55 64.51 29.43 -59.54
CA GLY A 55 63.10 29.09 -59.31
C GLY A 55 62.89 27.78 -58.55
N ALA A 56 63.72 26.76 -58.81
CA ALA A 56 63.69 25.51 -58.06
C ALA A 56 64.12 25.68 -56.59
N GLN A 57 65.11 26.53 -56.32
CA GLN A 57 65.53 26.88 -54.96
C GLN A 57 64.44 27.67 -54.22
N ASP A 58 63.85 28.67 -54.87
CA ASP A 58 62.78 29.49 -54.31
C ASP A 58 61.55 28.65 -53.95
N TRP A 59 61.16 27.72 -54.85
CA TRP A 59 60.07 26.77 -54.58
C TRP A 59 60.38 25.84 -53.40
N ALA A 60 61.61 25.34 -53.30
CA ALA A 60 62.02 24.49 -52.18
C ALA A 60 62.01 25.25 -50.84
N LEU A 61 62.39 26.53 -50.83
CA LEU A 61 62.32 27.41 -49.66
C LEU A 61 60.86 27.66 -49.24
N ALA A 62 59.99 28.01 -50.20
CA ALA A 62 58.56 28.22 -49.95
C ALA A 62 57.91 26.95 -49.36
N LYS A 63 58.18 25.78 -49.93
CA LYS A 63 57.67 24.50 -49.42
C LYS A 63 58.13 24.20 -47.99
N LYS A 64 59.40 24.49 -47.65
CA LYS A 64 59.92 24.33 -46.27
C LYS A 64 59.24 25.30 -45.31
N TYR A 65 58.98 26.53 -45.74
CA TYR A 65 58.27 27.54 -44.95
C TYR A 65 56.84 27.09 -44.64
N ASP A 66 56.09 26.64 -45.66
CA ASP A 66 54.74 26.10 -45.49
C ASP A 66 54.73 24.92 -44.53
N GLN A 67 55.65 23.96 -44.72
CA GLN A 67 55.74 22.78 -43.86
C GLN A 67 56.02 23.14 -42.39
N ARG A 68 56.89 24.11 -42.14
CA ARG A 68 57.19 24.59 -40.78
C ARG A 68 55.99 25.29 -40.16
N THR A 69 55.32 26.15 -40.93
CA THR A 69 54.14 26.90 -40.48
C THR A 69 52.98 25.98 -40.15
N ILE A 70 52.68 25.01 -41.02
CA ILE A 70 51.66 23.98 -40.80
C ILE A 70 51.99 23.13 -39.56
N SER A 71 53.25 22.71 -39.42
CA SER A 71 53.69 21.93 -38.25
C SER A 71 53.51 22.68 -36.94
N LYS A 72 53.77 23.99 -36.93
CA LYS A 72 53.54 24.85 -35.76
C LYS A 72 52.05 24.97 -35.43
N ALA A 73 51.20 25.16 -36.44
CA ALA A 73 49.74 25.30 -36.27
C ALA A 73 49.07 24.02 -35.78
N CYS A 74 49.48 22.85 -36.27
CA CYS A 74 48.91 21.57 -35.83
C CYS A 74 49.37 21.15 -34.42
N GLY A 75 50.45 21.75 -33.88
CA GLY A 75 50.95 21.46 -32.55
C GLY A 75 51.27 19.97 -32.34
N LYS A 76 50.71 19.39 -31.26
CA LYS A 76 50.88 17.96 -30.91
C LYS A 76 49.94 17.02 -31.68
N ASN A 77 48.99 17.53 -32.46
CA ASN A 77 48.03 16.70 -33.19
C ASN A 77 48.68 16.06 -34.43
N VAL A 78 49.36 14.94 -34.20
CA VAL A 78 50.07 14.18 -35.25
C VAL A 78 49.18 13.80 -36.44
N PRO A 79 47.94 13.30 -36.26
CA PRO A 79 47.07 12.94 -37.38
C PRO A 79 46.69 14.16 -38.22
N LEU A 80 46.39 15.28 -37.56
CA LEU A 80 46.07 16.54 -38.23
C LEU A 80 47.28 17.07 -39.00
N ARG A 81 48.49 16.98 -38.43
CA ARG A 81 49.73 17.38 -39.10
C ARG A 81 50.02 16.53 -40.34
N LEU A 82 49.83 15.22 -40.26
CA LEU A 82 50.04 14.29 -41.39
C LEU A 82 49.05 14.55 -42.52
N ALA A 83 47.79 14.89 -42.22
CA ALA A 83 46.79 15.21 -43.24
C ALA A 83 47.12 16.47 -44.07
N HIS A 84 47.97 17.35 -43.56
CA HIS A 84 48.32 18.64 -44.18
C HIS A 84 49.78 18.73 -44.66
N CYS A 85 50.59 17.67 -44.52
CA CYS A 85 52.04 17.70 -44.76
C CYS A 85 52.46 18.03 -46.21
N HIS A 86 51.54 17.90 -47.15
CA HIS A 86 51.75 18.18 -48.58
C HIS A 86 50.81 19.27 -49.13
N SER A 87 50.07 19.96 -48.25
CA SER A 87 49.18 21.06 -48.66
C SER A 87 49.97 22.37 -48.70
N THR A 88 49.54 23.31 -49.55
CA THR A 88 49.97 24.71 -49.43
C THR A 88 49.41 25.31 -48.14
N MET A 89 50.01 26.41 -47.70
CA MET A 89 49.59 27.11 -46.48
C MET A 89 48.10 27.48 -46.48
N GLU A 90 47.55 27.94 -47.61
CA GLU A 90 46.15 28.38 -47.74
C GLU A 90 45.17 27.22 -47.59
N VAL A 91 45.45 26.09 -48.25
CA VAL A 91 44.61 24.89 -48.18
C VAL A 91 44.62 24.31 -46.76
N ALA A 92 45.78 24.30 -46.10
CA ALA A 92 45.88 23.87 -44.73
C ALA A 92 45.13 24.81 -43.77
N GLN A 93 45.21 26.12 -43.99
CA GLN A 93 44.50 27.12 -43.19
C GLN A 93 42.99 26.92 -43.25
N GLU A 94 42.43 26.71 -44.44
CA GLU A 94 40.97 26.54 -44.58
C GLU A 94 40.47 25.24 -43.95
N LYS A 95 41.21 24.14 -44.14
CA LYS A 95 40.90 22.86 -43.48
C LYS A 95 40.96 22.96 -41.95
N LEU A 96 41.96 23.68 -41.41
CA LEU A 96 42.08 23.90 -39.97
C LEU A 96 40.95 24.78 -39.43
N ARG A 97 40.55 25.84 -40.15
CA ARG A 97 39.39 26.66 -39.79
C ARG A 97 38.11 25.84 -39.70
N LYS A 98 37.85 25.02 -40.72
CA LYS A 98 36.70 24.10 -40.71
C LYS A 98 36.77 23.11 -39.54
N TYR A 99 37.91 22.49 -39.29
CA TYR A 99 38.09 21.57 -38.16
C TYR A 99 37.80 22.23 -36.81
N VAL A 100 38.29 23.45 -36.60
CA VAL A 100 38.02 24.22 -35.37
C VAL A 100 36.53 24.55 -35.26
N PHE A 101 35.90 24.98 -36.34
CA PHE A 101 34.46 25.28 -36.38
C PHE A 101 33.61 24.05 -36.04
N ASP A 102 33.88 22.90 -36.67
CA ASP A 102 33.17 21.65 -36.40
C ASP A 102 33.32 21.20 -34.94
N ARG A 103 34.53 21.36 -34.37
CA ARG A 103 34.82 21.06 -32.96
C ARG A 103 34.07 21.99 -32.01
N VAL A 104 34.02 23.29 -32.29
CA VAL A 104 33.28 24.27 -31.50
C VAL A 104 31.77 24.01 -31.58
N ASN A 105 31.25 23.68 -32.76
CA ASN A 105 29.85 23.31 -32.91
C ASN A 105 29.49 22.05 -32.11
N ALA A 106 30.32 21.01 -32.18
CA ALA A 106 30.15 19.81 -31.37
C ALA A 106 30.19 20.15 -29.86
N HIS A 107 31.10 21.02 -29.45
CA HIS A 107 31.20 21.48 -28.06
C HIS A 107 29.94 22.25 -27.62
N ASN A 108 29.43 23.16 -28.44
CA ASN A 108 28.21 23.92 -28.16
C ASN A 108 27.00 22.99 -28.01
N LEU A 109 26.86 21.99 -28.89
CA LEU A 109 25.82 20.96 -28.76
C LEU A 109 25.92 20.21 -27.43
N LEU A 110 27.14 19.82 -27.03
CA LEU A 110 27.37 19.15 -25.75
C LEU A 110 27.05 20.05 -24.56
N ILE A 111 27.40 21.35 -24.59
CA ILE A 111 27.04 22.32 -23.55
C ILE A 111 25.52 22.37 -23.38
N HIS A 112 24.76 22.48 -24.48
CA HIS A 112 23.30 22.51 -24.42
C HIS A 112 22.72 21.22 -23.83
N LEU A 113 23.26 20.07 -24.20
CA LEU A 113 22.82 18.78 -23.65
C LEU A 113 23.12 18.66 -22.16
N VAL A 114 24.31 19.09 -21.72
CA VAL A 114 24.69 19.10 -20.30
C VAL A 114 23.77 20.02 -19.50
N ARG A 115 23.46 21.22 -20.01
CA ARG A 115 22.51 22.14 -19.36
C ARG A 115 21.13 21.53 -19.19
N ARG A 116 20.55 20.96 -20.26
CA ARG A 116 19.24 20.28 -20.20
C ARG A 116 19.23 19.12 -19.20
N ARG A 117 20.30 18.33 -19.16
CA ARG A 117 20.44 17.25 -18.17
C ARG A 117 20.55 17.78 -16.75
N GLY A 118 21.27 18.89 -16.55
CA GLY A 118 21.36 19.60 -15.27
C GLY A 118 19.99 20.07 -14.77
N GLU A 119 19.23 20.77 -15.62
CA GLU A 119 17.87 21.23 -15.30
C GLU A 119 16.95 20.06 -14.92
N LYS A 120 17.01 18.94 -15.65
CA LYS A 120 16.20 17.76 -15.32
C LYS A 120 16.63 17.12 -13.99
N LEU A 121 17.94 17.09 -13.72
CA LEU A 121 18.47 16.57 -12.46
C LEU A 121 18.00 17.42 -11.27
N GLU A 122 18.10 18.75 -11.38
CA GLU A 122 17.63 19.69 -10.35
C GLU A 122 16.12 19.51 -10.10
N SER A 123 15.32 19.40 -11.16
CA SER A 123 13.88 19.13 -11.05
C SER A 123 13.58 17.83 -10.29
N MET A 124 14.29 16.74 -10.60
CA MET A 124 14.11 15.47 -9.89
C MET A 124 14.59 15.54 -8.43
N GLN A 125 15.67 16.26 -8.16
CA GLN A 125 16.17 16.47 -6.80
C GLN A 125 15.18 17.25 -5.94
N LEU A 126 14.54 18.28 -6.50
CA LEU A 126 13.50 19.04 -5.81
C LEU A 126 12.27 18.18 -5.51
N GLU A 127 11.84 17.34 -6.47
CA GLU A 127 10.74 16.41 -6.28
C GLU A 127 11.05 15.39 -5.18
N LEU A 128 12.24 14.80 -5.20
CA LEU A 128 12.70 13.89 -4.15
C LEU A 128 12.74 14.57 -2.77
N ALA A 129 13.28 15.78 -2.67
CA ALA A 129 13.31 16.53 -1.41
C ALA A 129 11.88 16.81 -0.89
N SER A 130 10.94 17.12 -1.80
CA SER A 130 9.53 17.32 -1.44
C SER A 130 8.90 16.04 -0.87
N LEU A 131 9.15 14.88 -1.47
CA LEU A 131 8.65 13.58 -1.00
C LEU A 131 9.29 13.19 0.34
N GLN A 132 10.58 13.49 0.52
CA GLN A 132 11.29 13.27 1.77
C GLN A 132 10.73 14.16 2.91
N SER A 133 10.35 15.40 2.61
CA SER A 133 9.69 16.26 3.60
C SER A 133 8.29 15.77 3.96
N GLN A 134 7.61 15.06 3.06
CA GLN A 134 6.29 14.47 3.28
C GLN A 134 6.32 13.14 4.06
N THR A 135 7.48 12.46 4.11
CA THR A 135 7.64 11.17 4.81
C THR A 135 7.86 11.32 6.31
N ALA A 136 7.95 12.53 6.84
CA ALA A 136 7.76 12.77 8.26
C ALA A 136 6.31 12.38 8.62
N ALA A 137 6.14 11.36 9.48
CA ALA A 137 4.87 10.72 9.80
C ALA A 137 3.68 11.68 9.70
N SER A 138 2.90 11.54 8.62
CA SER A 138 1.76 12.40 8.39
C SER A 138 0.83 12.33 9.60
N LYS A 139 0.14 13.43 9.92
CA LYS A 139 -0.89 13.43 10.98
C LYS A 139 -1.88 12.27 10.81
N GLU A 140 -2.11 11.87 9.56
CA GLU A 140 -2.95 10.73 9.22
C GLU A 140 -2.32 9.38 9.59
N GLU A 141 -1.03 9.18 9.36
CA GLU A 141 -0.34 7.96 9.80
C GLU A 141 -0.33 7.83 11.32
N LEU A 142 -0.18 8.93 12.05
CA LEU A 142 -0.27 8.92 13.51
C LEU A 142 -1.68 8.55 13.99
N ARG A 143 -2.73 9.08 13.34
CA ARG A 143 -4.13 8.70 13.61
C ARG A 143 -4.38 7.22 13.33
N LEU A 144 -3.93 6.71 12.18
CA LEU A 144 -4.06 5.30 11.82
C LEU A 144 -3.34 4.40 12.83
N ARG A 145 -2.13 4.76 13.27
CA ARG A 145 -1.40 4.05 14.33
C ARG A 145 -2.15 4.03 15.66
N GLN A 146 -2.84 5.12 16.01
CA GLN A 146 -3.63 5.19 17.23
C GLN A 146 -4.90 4.32 17.12
N ILE A 147 -5.55 4.31 15.95
CA ILE A 147 -6.70 3.43 15.68
C ILE A 147 -6.28 1.95 15.79
N ILE A 148 -5.14 1.57 15.21
CA ILE A 148 -4.62 0.20 15.30
C ILE A 148 -4.44 -0.21 16.76
N ARG A 149 -3.76 0.61 17.58
CA ARG A 149 -3.61 0.35 19.02
C ARG A 149 -4.94 0.19 19.75
N GLN A 150 -5.93 1.01 19.41
CA GLN A 150 -7.25 0.90 20.04
C GLN A 150 -7.96 -0.40 19.65
N LEU A 151 -7.86 -0.82 18.40
CA LEU A 151 -8.43 -2.08 17.92
C LEU A 151 -7.75 -3.28 18.57
N GLU A 152 -6.42 -3.29 18.67
CA GLU A 152 -5.64 -4.33 19.36
C GLU A 152 -6.12 -4.49 20.82
N ASN A 153 -6.22 -3.37 21.55
CA ASN A 153 -6.72 -3.38 22.93
C ASN A 153 -8.16 -3.90 23.05
N ASN A 154 -9.02 -3.57 22.08
CA ASN A 154 -10.40 -4.03 22.07
C ASN A 154 -10.48 -5.55 21.80
N ILE A 155 -9.65 -6.06 20.88
CA ILE A 155 -9.55 -7.49 20.56
C ILE A 155 -9.05 -8.27 21.78
N GLU A 156 -8.04 -7.77 22.47
CA GLU A 156 -7.52 -8.44 23.66
C GLU A 156 -8.58 -8.51 24.78
N LYS A 157 -9.34 -7.43 24.99
CA LYS A 157 -10.46 -7.41 25.94
C LYS A 157 -11.57 -8.39 25.58
N THR A 158 -11.94 -8.50 24.31
CA THR A 158 -12.95 -9.48 23.89
C THR A 158 -12.44 -10.90 24.02
N MET A 159 -11.16 -11.15 23.74
CA MET A 159 -10.54 -12.47 23.94
C MET A 159 -10.59 -12.89 25.41
N ILE A 160 -10.21 -11.99 26.33
CA ILE A 160 -10.32 -12.25 27.78
C ILE A 160 -11.77 -12.60 28.16
N LYS A 161 -12.75 -11.81 27.71
CA LYS A 161 -14.18 -12.06 27.98
C LYS A 161 -14.66 -13.42 27.45
N ILE A 162 -14.20 -13.81 26.26
CA ILE A 162 -14.52 -15.13 25.69
C ILE A 162 -13.96 -16.23 26.59
N THR A 163 -12.69 -16.15 27.00
CA THR A 163 -12.08 -17.13 27.89
C THR A 163 -12.79 -17.20 29.25
N THR A 164 -13.14 -16.06 29.86
CA THR A 164 -13.89 -16.08 31.13
C THR A 164 -15.29 -16.67 30.95
N GLY A 165 -15.97 -16.33 29.84
CA GLY A 165 -17.28 -16.89 29.49
C GLY A 165 -17.24 -18.40 29.28
N GLN A 166 -16.20 -18.91 28.61
CA GLN A 166 -15.96 -20.35 28.42
C GLN A 166 -15.75 -21.06 29.77
N ASN A 167 -14.94 -20.49 30.66
CA ASN A 167 -14.70 -21.05 32.00
C ASN A 167 -15.99 -21.13 32.82
N ILE A 168 -16.80 -20.06 32.80
CA ILE A 168 -18.10 -20.04 33.47
C ILE A 168 -19.05 -21.09 32.87
N HIS A 169 -19.08 -21.22 31.55
CA HIS A 169 -19.93 -22.21 30.87
C HIS A 169 -19.56 -23.65 31.28
N LEU A 170 -18.27 -23.99 31.31
CA LEU A 170 -17.80 -25.30 31.76
C LEU A 170 -18.22 -25.58 33.21
N LEU A 171 -18.08 -24.60 34.10
CA LEU A 171 -18.56 -24.70 35.49
C LEU A 171 -20.07 -25.01 35.58
N TYR A 172 -20.89 -24.35 34.76
CA TYR A 172 -22.32 -24.63 34.72
C TYR A 172 -22.64 -26.03 34.17
N LEU A 173 -21.88 -26.51 33.20
CA LEU A 173 -22.04 -27.88 32.68
C LEU A 173 -21.68 -28.92 33.75
N ASP A 174 -20.58 -28.73 34.47
CA ASP A 174 -20.15 -29.63 35.55
C ASP A 174 -21.18 -29.67 36.68
N LEU A 175 -21.73 -28.52 37.06
CA LEU A 175 -22.81 -28.45 38.06
C LEU A 175 -24.08 -29.16 37.58
N LEU A 176 -24.44 -28.98 36.31
CA LEU A 176 -25.61 -29.65 35.73
C LEU A 176 -25.42 -31.17 35.73
N ASP A 177 -24.24 -31.66 35.38
CA ASP A 177 -23.92 -33.09 35.40
C ASP A 177 -24.00 -33.66 36.83
N TYR A 178 -23.44 -32.92 37.80
CA TYR A 178 -23.57 -33.28 39.22
C TYR A 178 -25.03 -33.35 39.66
N LEU A 179 -25.85 -32.35 39.35
CA LEU A 179 -27.26 -32.33 39.71
C LEU A 179 -28.03 -33.48 39.05
N LYS A 180 -27.74 -33.81 37.78
CA LYS A 180 -28.33 -34.97 37.11
C LYS A 180 -27.97 -36.27 37.82
N LYS A 181 -26.72 -36.45 38.26
CA LYS A 181 -26.28 -37.61 39.04
C LYS A 181 -27.01 -37.70 40.38
N VAL A 182 -27.15 -36.59 41.11
CA VAL A 182 -27.92 -36.56 42.36
C VAL A 182 -29.38 -36.91 42.10
N LEU A 183 -29.97 -36.33 41.04
CA LEU A 183 -31.37 -36.57 40.69
C LEU A 183 -31.62 -38.06 40.37
N ALA A 184 -30.68 -38.71 39.69
CA ALA A 184 -30.76 -40.13 39.36
C ALA A 184 -30.74 -41.04 40.60
N GLY A 185 -30.24 -40.58 41.75
CA GLY A 185 -30.24 -41.33 43.01
C GLY A 185 -31.57 -41.27 43.79
N TYR A 186 -32.40 -40.24 43.58
CA TYR A 186 -33.65 -40.09 44.32
C TYR A 186 -34.66 -41.22 44.10
N PRO A 187 -34.90 -41.73 42.88
CA PRO A 187 -35.83 -42.83 42.66
C PRO A 187 -35.48 -44.07 43.50
N THR A 188 -34.21 -44.46 43.54
CA THR A 188 -33.76 -45.61 44.35
C THR A 188 -34.04 -45.37 45.84
N LYS A 189 -33.78 -44.17 46.34
CA LYS A 189 -34.07 -43.84 47.75
C LYS A 189 -35.57 -43.83 48.05
N LEU A 190 -36.38 -43.40 47.08
CA LEU A 190 -37.84 -43.41 47.19
C LEU A 190 -38.38 -44.84 47.19
N ASP A 191 -37.85 -45.72 46.33
CA ASP A 191 -38.19 -47.13 46.29
C ASP A 191 -37.86 -47.84 47.61
N GLU A 192 -36.71 -47.55 48.22
CA GLU A 192 -36.35 -48.07 49.55
C GLU A 192 -37.38 -47.68 50.62
N LEU A 193 -37.79 -46.41 50.65
CA LEU A 193 -38.79 -45.92 51.61
C LEU A 193 -40.18 -46.52 51.33
N GLN A 194 -40.57 -46.61 50.06
CA GLN A 194 -41.84 -47.21 49.65
C GLN A 194 -41.92 -48.68 50.09
N ASN A 195 -40.84 -49.45 49.90
CA ASN A 195 -40.77 -50.84 50.34
C ASN A 195 -40.90 -50.95 51.86
N LEU A 196 -40.25 -50.08 52.62
CA LEU A 196 -40.35 -50.07 54.09
C LEU A 196 -41.78 -49.79 54.57
N VAL A 197 -42.48 -48.84 53.93
CA VAL A 197 -43.89 -48.56 54.22
C VAL A 197 -44.77 -49.76 53.91
N VAL A 198 -44.56 -50.42 52.76
CA VAL A 198 -45.31 -51.64 52.40
C VAL A 198 -45.10 -52.73 53.45
N THR A 199 -43.86 -52.94 53.93
CA THR A 199 -43.56 -53.90 54.99
C THR A 199 -44.31 -53.56 56.29
N TYR A 200 -44.24 -52.31 56.77
CA TYR A 200 -44.98 -51.91 57.97
C TYR A 200 -46.49 -52.04 57.81
N CYS A 201 -47.04 -51.72 56.63
CA CYS A 201 -48.46 -51.90 56.36
C CYS A 201 -48.88 -53.37 56.40
N SER A 202 -48.07 -54.29 55.87
CA SER A 202 -48.33 -55.73 56.00
C SER A 202 -48.28 -56.19 57.45
N GLU A 203 -47.26 -55.80 58.22
CA GLU A 203 -47.14 -56.16 59.63
C GLU A 203 -48.33 -55.67 60.47
N LEU A 204 -48.78 -54.43 60.24
CA LEU A 204 -49.97 -53.87 60.90
C LEU A 204 -51.25 -54.61 60.50
N SER A 205 -51.38 -55.00 59.24
CA SER A 205 -52.52 -55.79 58.77
C SER A 205 -52.54 -57.17 59.44
N ASP A 206 -51.39 -57.85 59.52
CA ASP A 206 -51.25 -59.14 60.19
C ASP A 206 -51.63 -59.02 61.67
N MET A 207 -51.14 -57.98 62.36
CA MET A 207 -51.49 -57.72 63.76
C MET A 207 -52.98 -57.37 63.93
N LYS A 208 -53.61 -56.70 62.97
CA LYS A 208 -55.05 -56.42 62.98
C LYS A 208 -55.88 -57.70 62.84
N ILE A 209 -55.48 -58.61 61.95
CA ILE A 209 -56.12 -59.93 61.79
C ILE A 209 -55.98 -60.70 63.10
N MET A 210 -54.76 -60.76 63.67
CA MET A 210 -54.52 -61.41 64.96
C MET A 210 -55.38 -60.82 66.10
N SER A 211 -55.52 -59.49 66.16
CA SER A 211 -56.36 -58.83 67.17
C SER A 211 -57.84 -59.13 66.95
N GLN A 212 -58.30 -59.19 65.71
CA GLN A 212 -59.69 -59.55 65.39
C GLN A 212 -59.98 -60.99 65.77
N ASP A 213 -59.06 -61.91 65.46
CA ASP A 213 -59.17 -63.33 65.85
C ASP A 213 -59.19 -63.48 67.37
N ALA A 214 -58.30 -62.79 68.08
CA ALA A 214 -58.30 -62.76 69.54
C ALA A 214 -59.63 -62.20 70.09
N MET A 215 -60.17 -61.14 69.50
CA MET A 215 -61.45 -60.57 69.89
C MET A 215 -62.59 -61.56 69.66
N MET A 216 -62.65 -62.22 68.50
CA MET A 216 -63.63 -63.26 68.19
C MET A 216 -63.55 -64.43 69.19
N ILE A 217 -62.34 -64.86 69.56
CA ILE A 217 -62.13 -65.87 70.60
C ILE A 217 -62.65 -65.35 71.94
N THR A 218 -62.34 -64.12 72.35
CA THR A 218 -62.82 -63.58 73.63
C THR A 218 -64.33 -63.37 73.66
N ASP A 219 -64.95 -62.98 72.55
CA ASP A 219 -66.40 -62.80 72.47
C ASP A 219 -67.14 -64.14 72.42
N GLU A 220 -66.55 -65.17 71.80
CA GLU A 220 -67.05 -66.55 71.91
C GLU A 220 -66.91 -67.06 73.36
N VAL A 221 -65.76 -66.81 74.02
CA VAL A 221 -65.59 -67.08 75.45
C VAL A 221 -66.60 -66.31 76.30
N LYS A 222 -66.89 -65.04 75.98
CA LYS A 222 -67.94 -64.26 76.67
C LYS A 222 -69.34 -64.80 76.39
N ARG A 223 -69.66 -65.28 75.18
CA ARG A 223 -70.95 -65.96 74.91
C ARG A 223 -71.06 -67.25 75.72
N GLN A 224 -69.95 -67.98 75.89
CA GLN A 224 -69.92 -69.14 76.79
C GLN A 224 -70.10 -68.72 78.25
N VAL A 225 -69.45 -67.63 78.69
CA VAL A 225 -69.64 -67.06 80.04
C VAL A 225 -71.06 -66.54 80.25
N GLN A 226 -71.69 -65.86 79.28
CA GLN A 226 -73.07 -65.34 79.32
C GLN A 226 -74.14 -66.43 79.32
N ARG A 227 -73.82 -67.67 78.94
CA ARG A 227 -74.68 -68.84 79.20
C ARG A 227 -74.65 -69.26 80.69
N SER A 228 -73.84 -68.62 81.53
CA SER A 228 -73.90 -68.69 83.00
C SER A 228 -74.14 -67.27 83.57
N PRO A 229 -75.16 -67.03 84.43
CA PRO A 229 -75.46 -65.67 84.85
C PRO A 229 -74.55 -65.20 86.01
N VAL A 230 -74.05 -63.94 85.96
CA VAL A 230 -74.06 -62.91 87.05
C VAL A 230 -73.33 -61.59 86.61
N ALA A 231 -74.07 -60.45 86.72
CA ALA A 231 -73.73 -59.02 86.99
C ALA A 231 -72.72 -58.20 86.12
N LEU A 232 -72.74 -56.85 85.98
CA LEU A 232 -73.67 -55.69 86.09
C LEU A 232 -72.85 -54.36 85.82
N HIS A 233 -73.52 -53.29 85.33
CA HIS A 233 -73.16 -51.82 85.30
C HIS A 233 -72.26 -51.23 84.16
N ARG A 234 -72.35 -49.95 83.69
CA ARG A 234 -73.34 -48.82 83.62
C ARG A 234 -72.68 -47.60 82.87
N ALA A 235 -73.49 -46.70 82.26
CA ALA A 235 -73.36 -45.21 82.11
C ALA A 235 -72.71 -44.48 80.87
N GLN A 236 -73.56 -43.89 80.01
CA GLN A 236 -73.83 -42.49 79.54
C GLN A 236 -72.78 -41.31 79.39
N GLU A 237 -72.70 -40.72 78.15
CA GLU A 237 -72.60 -39.31 77.58
C GLU A 237 -71.88 -38.10 78.31
N PRO A 238 -71.70 -36.83 77.77
CA PRO A 238 -71.86 -36.16 76.43
C PRO A 238 -70.78 -35.06 76.04
N ALA A 239 -71.04 -34.34 74.92
CA ALA A 239 -71.04 -32.86 74.74
C ALA A 239 -69.87 -32.07 74.05
N LEU A 240 -70.32 -31.38 72.99
CA LEU A 240 -69.71 -30.41 72.08
C LEU A 240 -69.66 -28.98 72.71
N ARG A 241 -68.49 -28.31 72.65
CA ARG A 241 -68.30 -26.84 72.74
C ARG A 241 -66.80 -26.53 72.57
N LYS A 242 -66.33 -26.23 71.34
CA LYS A 242 -64.98 -25.67 71.03
C LYS A 242 -64.79 -25.41 69.52
N GLU A 243 -65.62 -24.60 68.87
CA GLU A 243 -65.46 -24.32 67.42
C GLU A 243 -65.27 -22.84 67.05
N THR A 244 -65.41 -21.90 67.99
CA THR A 244 -65.15 -20.47 67.73
C THR A 244 -63.70 -20.05 68.00
N SER A 245 -62.93 -20.83 68.76
CA SER A 245 -61.53 -20.54 69.11
C SER A 245 -60.50 -21.13 68.13
N THR A 246 -60.88 -22.14 67.35
CA THR A 246 -59.98 -22.81 66.39
C THR A 246 -59.86 -22.01 65.09
N ALA A 247 -60.98 -21.51 64.56
CA ALA A 247 -61.00 -20.72 63.34
C ALA A 247 -60.26 -19.37 63.46
N GLU A 248 -60.34 -18.69 64.61
CA GLU A 248 -59.60 -17.44 64.85
C GLU A 248 -58.08 -17.67 64.96
N MET A 249 -57.67 -18.78 65.58
CA MET A 249 -56.25 -19.16 65.68
C MET A 249 -55.65 -19.57 64.33
N GLU A 250 -56.43 -20.27 63.50
CA GLU A 250 -56.03 -20.64 62.13
C GLU A 250 -55.89 -19.42 61.22
N TYR A 251 -56.82 -18.45 61.30
CA TYR A 251 -56.73 -17.20 60.55
C TYR A 251 -55.50 -16.38 60.94
N GLN A 252 -55.23 -16.25 62.25
CA GLN A 252 -54.07 -15.51 62.75
C GLN A 252 -52.76 -16.15 62.27
N THR A 253 -52.68 -17.48 62.30
CA THR A 253 -51.50 -18.25 61.85
C THR A 253 -51.25 -18.03 60.36
N LEU A 254 -52.30 -18.09 59.53
CA LEU A 254 -52.20 -17.87 58.08
C LEU A 254 -51.74 -16.45 57.74
N VAL A 255 -52.29 -15.43 58.41
CA VAL A 255 -51.90 -14.03 58.19
C VAL A 255 -50.43 -13.80 58.58
N THR A 256 -49.98 -14.35 59.70
CA THR A 256 -48.56 -14.24 60.08
C THR A 256 -47.62 -14.98 59.12
N ALA A 257 -47.99 -16.16 58.63
CA ALA A 257 -47.19 -16.93 57.68
C ALA A 257 -47.06 -16.22 56.32
N THR A 258 -48.16 -15.61 55.85
CA THR A 258 -48.16 -14.85 54.59
C THR A 258 -47.33 -13.56 54.69
N VAL A 259 -47.42 -12.83 55.79
CA VAL A 259 -46.60 -11.63 56.02
C VAL A 259 -45.10 -11.96 56.09
N GLU A 260 -44.70 -13.07 56.74
CA GLU A 260 -43.30 -13.50 56.76
C GLU A 260 -42.80 -14.02 55.40
N SER A 261 -43.66 -14.68 54.62
CA SER A 261 -43.35 -15.06 53.23
C SER A 261 -43.07 -13.83 52.37
N VAL A 262 -43.90 -12.78 52.47
CA VAL A 262 -43.68 -11.50 51.77
C VAL A 262 -42.40 -10.85 52.27
N LYS A 263 -42.16 -10.80 53.59
CA LYS A 263 -40.96 -10.21 54.19
C LYS A 263 -39.67 -10.88 53.68
N SER A 264 -39.68 -12.21 53.57
CA SER A 264 -38.60 -13.01 52.98
C SER A 264 -38.40 -12.69 51.49
N ALA A 265 -39.48 -12.62 50.71
CA ALA A 265 -39.43 -12.34 49.28
C ALA A 265 -38.87 -10.93 48.97
N VAL A 266 -39.26 -9.90 49.72
CA VAL A 266 -38.75 -8.52 49.54
C VAL A 266 -37.45 -8.26 50.32
N ARG A 267 -36.90 -9.27 51.01
CA ARG A 267 -35.67 -9.22 51.84
C ARG A 267 -35.66 -8.10 52.88
N CYS A 268 -36.79 -7.82 53.52
CA CYS A 268 -36.90 -6.78 54.55
C CYS A 268 -36.93 -7.37 55.96
N SER A 269 -36.56 -6.58 56.97
CA SER A 269 -36.51 -7.03 58.36
C SER A 269 -37.81 -6.73 59.11
N HIS A 270 -38.47 -5.63 58.75
CA HIS A 270 -39.69 -5.15 59.39
C HIS A 270 -40.83 -4.98 58.37
N VAL A 271 -42.05 -5.27 58.82
CA VAL A 271 -43.28 -5.18 58.00
C VAL A 271 -43.53 -3.76 57.51
N SER A 272 -43.11 -2.75 58.27
CA SER A 272 -43.15 -1.33 57.88
C SER A 272 -42.35 -1.01 56.63
N ASP A 273 -41.33 -1.81 56.32
CA ASP A 273 -40.39 -1.55 55.21
C ASP A 273 -40.87 -2.13 53.88
N ILE A 274 -41.88 -3.03 53.93
CA ILE A 274 -42.44 -3.72 52.76
C ILE A 274 -42.95 -2.70 51.74
N ALA A 275 -43.72 -1.71 52.18
CA ALA A 275 -44.27 -0.67 51.31
C ALA A 275 -43.17 0.17 50.63
N GLY A 276 -42.13 0.53 51.37
CA GLY A 276 -40.99 1.29 50.84
C GLY A 276 -40.19 0.50 49.80
N ARG A 277 -40.02 -0.82 49.99
CA ARG A 277 -39.31 -1.66 49.02
C ARG A 277 -40.11 -1.91 47.74
N PHE A 278 -41.43 -2.09 47.84
CA PHE A 278 -42.27 -2.18 46.64
C PHE A 278 -42.26 -0.88 45.85
N LEU A 279 -42.28 0.28 46.51
CA LEU A 279 -42.13 1.58 45.83
C LEU A 279 -40.76 1.71 45.15
N ALA A 280 -39.68 1.33 45.83
CA ALA A 280 -38.34 1.35 45.23
C ALA A 280 -38.24 0.40 44.03
N GLN A 281 -38.78 -0.82 44.15
CA GLN A 281 -38.84 -1.79 43.06
C GLN A 281 -39.63 -1.26 41.86
N ARG A 282 -40.79 -0.63 42.10
CA ARG A 282 -41.60 -0.03 41.05
C ARG A 282 -40.87 1.10 40.34
N ASN A 283 -40.18 1.97 41.08
CA ASN A 283 -39.38 3.03 40.48
C ASN A 283 -38.20 2.47 39.67
N THR A 284 -37.57 1.37 40.12
CA THR A 284 -36.52 0.71 39.32
C THR A 284 -37.08 0.05 38.07
N GLU A 285 -38.28 -0.52 38.14
CA GLU A 285 -38.99 -1.10 37.00
C GLU A 285 -39.35 -0.03 35.97
N GLU A 286 -39.99 1.06 36.39
CA GLU A 286 -40.32 2.21 35.52
C GLU A 286 -39.04 2.79 34.86
N ASN A 287 -37.93 2.89 35.58
CA ASN A 287 -36.66 3.37 35.02
C ASN A 287 -36.01 2.37 34.04
N LEU A 288 -36.13 1.06 34.29
CA LEU A 288 -35.65 0.04 33.37
C LEU A 288 -36.49 0.01 32.10
N GLU A 289 -37.80 0.21 32.21
CA GLU A 289 -38.73 0.28 31.07
C GLU A 289 -38.36 1.45 30.15
N LEU A 290 -38.11 2.65 30.70
CA LEU A 290 -37.61 3.79 29.94
C LEU A 290 -36.25 3.51 29.25
N GLN A 291 -35.34 2.78 29.90
CA GLN A 291 -34.06 2.40 29.30
C GLN A 291 -34.22 1.38 28.18
N LEU A 292 -35.19 0.47 28.29
CA LEU A 292 -35.53 -0.48 27.23
C LEU A 292 -36.11 0.25 26.01
N GLU A 293 -37.01 1.21 26.22
CA GLU A 293 -37.58 2.03 25.15
C GLU A 293 -36.51 2.84 24.39
N ASP A 294 -35.62 3.55 25.10
CA ASP A 294 -34.50 4.29 24.48
C ASP A 294 -33.51 3.35 23.77
N GLY A 295 -33.25 2.17 24.35
CA GLY A 295 -32.46 1.11 23.71
C GLY A 295 -33.08 0.61 22.41
N GLU A 296 -34.40 0.42 22.40
CA GLU A 296 -35.15 -0.01 21.22
C GLU A 296 -35.20 1.09 20.14
N GLU A 297 -35.37 2.35 20.52
CA GLU A 297 -35.34 3.47 19.59
C GLU A 297 -33.97 3.60 18.92
N ARG A 298 -32.88 3.51 19.70
CA ARG A 298 -31.50 3.48 19.16
C ARG A 298 -31.31 2.30 18.22
N ARG A 299 -31.79 1.11 18.58
CA ARG A 299 -31.73 -0.09 17.72
C ARG A 299 -32.42 0.14 16.37
N LEU A 300 -33.60 0.75 16.37
CA LEU A 300 -34.33 1.09 15.14
C LEU A 300 -33.57 2.12 14.28
N ARG A 301 -33.02 3.17 14.90
CA ARG A 301 -32.20 4.19 14.22
C ARG A 301 -30.95 3.57 13.58
N LEU A 302 -30.22 2.73 14.31
CA LEU A 302 -29.05 2.01 13.76
C LEU A 302 -29.44 1.09 12.61
N LYS A 303 -30.56 0.35 12.73
CA LYS A 303 -31.06 -0.53 11.66
C LYS A 303 -31.40 0.23 10.38
N ALA A 304 -31.96 1.45 10.50
CA ALA A 304 -32.22 2.31 9.35
C ALA A 304 -30.93 2.83 8.70
N LEU A 305 -29.94 3.22 9.51
CA LEU A 305 -28.65 3.71 9.03
C LEU A 305 -27.85 2.61 8.32
N VAL A 306 -27.87 1.38 8.83
CA VAL A 306 -27.27 0.22 8.16
C VAL A 306 -27.88 0.02 6.78
N LYS A 307 -29.20 0.06 6.64
CA LYS A 307 -29.87 -0.05 5.32
C LYS A 307 -29.48 1.08 4.37
N GLN A 308 -29.29 2.30 4.87
CA GLN A 308 -28.81 3.41 4.04
C GLN A 308 -27.39 3.18 3.54
N LEU A 309 -26.50 2.72 4.43
CA LEU A 309 -25.12 2.40 4.06
C LEU A 309 -25.02 1.23 3.08
N GLU A 310 -25.85 0.19 3.24
CA GLU A 310 -25.93 -0.91 2.26
C GLU A 310 -26.37 -0.44 0.87
N LEU A 311 -27.31 0.51 0.80
CA LEU A 311 -27.73 1.12 -0.47
C LEU A 311 -26.63 1.99 -1.09
N GLU A 312 -25.88 2.74 -0.28
CA GLU A 312 -24.71 3.51 -0.73
C GLU A 312 -23.60 2.57 -1.24
N GLU A 313 -23.30 1.50 -0.51
CA GLU A 313 -22.32 0.49 -0.89
C GLU A 313 -22.71 -0.18 -2.21
N ALA A 314 -23.99 -0.55 -2.38
CA ALA A 314 -24.50 -1.09 -3.62
C ALA A 314 -24.29 -0.09 -4.78
N LYS A 315 -24.64 1.19 -4.60
CA LYS A 315 -24.41 2.24 -5.61
C LYS A 315 -22.93 2.39 -5.98
N LEU A 316 -22.03 2.30 -4.99
CA LEU A 316 -20.59 2.37 -5.21
C LEU A 316 -20.07 1.12 -5.95
N LYS A 317 -20.53 -0.08 -5.58
CA LYS A 317 -20.24 -1.33 -6.29
C LYS A 317 -20.67 -1.31 -7.76
N PHE A 318 -21.86 -0.77 -8.05
CA PHE A 318 -22.35 -0.64 -9.43
C PHE A 318 -21.72 0.54 -10.20
N ARG A 319 -21.12 1.52 -9.53
CA ARG A 319 -20.30 2.57 -10.18
C ARG A 319 -18.86 2.13 -10.48
N GLN A 320 -18.37 1.03 -9.89
CA GLN A 320 -17.01 0.50 -10.11
C GLN A 320 -16.88 -0.51 -11.27
N SER A 321 -17.60 -0.30 -12.39
CA SER A 321 -17.16 -0.47 -13.81
C SER A 321 -18.18 -1.15 -14.72
N PRO A 322 -18.39 -0.58 -15.92
CA PRO A 322 -17.76 -1.16 -17.11
C PRO A 322 -17.05 -0.14 -18.01
N SER A 323 -16.14 0.67 -17.45
CA SER A 323 -15.29 1.56 -18.28
C SER A 323 -13.81 1.66 -17.86
N SER A 324 -13.34 0.90 -16.86
CA SER A 324 -11.91 0.90 -16.48
C SER A 324 -11.18 -0.44 -16.66
N MET A 325 -11.84 -1.49 -17.14
CA MET A 325 -11.22 -2.82 -17.30
C MET A 325 -10.65 -3.07 -18.70
N ARG A 326 -10.05 -2.04 -19.33
CA ARG A 326 -9.23 -2.15 -20.56
C ARG A 326 -8.26 -0.97 -20.64
N CYS A 327 -7.19 -0.94 -19.85
CA CYS A 327 -6.06 -0.01 -20.07
C CYS A 327 -4.78 -0.32 -19.26
N TRP A 328 -4.45 -1.61 -19.04
CA TRP A 328 -3.13 -1.97 -18.47
C TRP A 328 -2.38 -3.04 -19.28
N GLU A 329 -2.73 -3.23 -20.54
CA GLU A 329 -1.86 -3.89 -21.51
C GLU A 329 -1.66 -2.93 -22.69
N LEU A 330 -0.39 -2.74 -23.06
CA LEU A 330 0.13 -1.78 -24.04
C LEU A 330 0.45 -0.39 -23.46
N GLY A 331 1.65 -0.28 -22.93
CA GLY A 331 2.24 0.99 -22.53
C GLY A 331 2.44 1.92 -23.72
N VAL A 332 1.71 3.04 -23.73
CA VAL A 332 2.02 4.28 -24.43
C VAL A 332 1.37 5.43 -23.66
N TYR A 333 2.16 6.40 -23.18
CA TYR A 333 1.65 7.67 -22.64
C TYR A 333 0.87 8.44 -23.72
N PRO A 334 -0.16 9.20 -23.31
CA PRO A 334 -0.15 10.60 -23.74
C PRO A 334 -0.49 11.58 -22.63
N LEU A 335 0.30 12.65 -22.63
CA LEU A 335 -0.03 13.98 -22.13
C LEU A 335 -1.43 14.39 -22.62
N LEU A 336 -2.29 14.88 -21.73
CA LEU A 336 -3.16 16.03 -22.01
C LEU A 336 -3.80 16.58 -20.74
N THR A 337 -3.62 17.89 -20.62
CA THR A 337 -4.08 18.86 -19.64
C THR A 337 -5.59 19.15 -19.70
N SER A 338 -6.11 19.58 -18.54
CA SER A 338 -7.19 20.56 -18.32
C SER A 338 -8.64 20.25 -18.74
N LEU A 339 -9.59 20.30 -17.79
CA LEU A 339 -10.62 21.36 -17.66
C LEU A 339 -11.60 21.12 -16.46
N CYS A 340 -11.84 22.18 -15.68
CA CYS A 340 -13.07 22.61 -14.95
C CYS A 340 -13.83 21.63 -13.99
N VAL A 341 -13.84 21.79 -12.64
CA VAL A 341 -14.58 22.78 -11.74
C VAL A 341 -16.09 22.43 -11.57
N PRO A 342 -16.84 22.68 -10.44
CA PRO A 342 -16.56 23.44 -9.19
C PRO A 342 -16.97 22.82 -7.82
N ARG A 343 -16.40 23.45 -6.78
CA ARG A 343 -16.92 23.58 -5.40
C ARG A 343 -18.31 24.26 -5.32
N ARG A 344 -19.18 23.74 -4.45
CA ARG A 344 -20.22 24.43 -3.63
C ARG A 344 -20.50 23.48 -2.45
N GLY A 345 -20.43 23.81 -1.17
CA GLY A 345 -20.70 25.08 -0.49
C GLY A 345 -22.02 24.92 0.29
N TRP A 346 -22.00 24.26 1.44
CA TRP A 346 -23.07 24.28 2.45
C TRP A 346 -22.44 24.35 3.83
N GLY A 347 -22.43 25.55 4.40
CA GLY A 347 -22.27 25.76 5.82
C GLY A 347 -23.64 25.77 6.48
N LEU A 348 -23.72 25.19 7.67
CA LEU A 348 -24.79 25.45 8.64
C LEU A 348 -24.18 25.34 10.04
N HIS A 349 -24.06 26.50 10.68
CA HIS A 349 -23.89 26.71 12.11
C HIS A 349 -25.01 25.98 12.88
N SER A 350 -24.74 25.31 14.01
CA SER A 350 -24.78 25.85 15.40
C SER A 350 -24.85 24.63 16.36
N PRO A 351 -24.91 24.78 17.70
CA PRO A 351 -24.08 25.53 18.63
C PRO A 351 -23.49 24.65 19.76
N THR A 352 -22.54 25.19 20.50
CA THR A 352 -22.04 24.69 21.80
C THR A 352 -23.07 24.88 22.93
N PRO A 353 -23.08 24.00 23.95
CA PRO A 353 -23.46 24.36 25.31
C PRO A 353 -22.22 24.37 26.21
N GLU A 354 -21.88 25.54 26.72
CA GLU A 354 -20.97 25.69 27.86
C GLU A 354 -21.66 25.25 29.14
N LEU A 355 -20.84 24.60 29.97
CA LEU A 355 -21.15 24.04 31.27
C LEU A 355 -21.40 25.13 32.32
N LEU A 356 -22.46 24.91 33.09
CA LEU A 356 -22.68 25.47 34.41
C LEU A 356 -21.77 24.80 35.45
N SER A 357 -21.18 25.64 36.30
CA SER A 357 -20.90 25.41 37.73
C SER A 357 -19.92 24.31 38.16
N ALA A 358 -18.73 24.73 38.62
CA ALA A 358 -18.26 24.61 40.02
C ALA A 358 -16.96 25.41 40.20
#